data_AF-A0A2E2UG41-F1
#
_entry.id   AF-A0A2E2UG41-F1
#
_cell.length_a   1.000
_cell.length_b   1.000
_cell.length_c   1.000
_cell.angle_alpha   90.00
_cell.angle_beta   90.00
_cell.angle_gamma   90.00
#
_symmetry.space_group_name_H-M   'P 1'
#
loop_
_entity.id
_entity.type
_entity.pdbx_description
1 polymer ?
#
loop_
_entity_poly.entity_id
_entity_poly.type
_entity_poly.pdbx_seq_one_letter_code
_entity_poly.pdbx_strand_id
1 'polypeptide(L)'
;LVDIIEESSREFPDLKQYLIGHSMGSWIALSAVQKNIKIDGLILSGSSKVPSSLLRFQKSLLMILILIFGKKSYGKYFDEMILGSYNKFFSPNRTAKDWISSDNLNVDEYINDPMCGFVVTNGLWLDLANGMIDVFEHKKYAGTDKGLRVFLISGSKDPVGQNGKGVSSLYKFLKDIFPNTSMDIIKNARHEVFSEKNKKDNYQKLIRFISS
;
A
#
# COMPACT_ATOMS: atom_id res chain seq x y z
N LEU A 1 -7.06 6.43 -12.70
CA LEU A 1 -6.77 7.10 -11.40
C LEU A 1 -6.44 8.56 -11.61
N VAL A 2 -5.40 8.92 -12.38
CA VAL A 2 -5.07 10.33 -12.67
C VAL A 2 -6.29 11.07 -13.22
N ASP A 3 -6.97 10.52 -14.22
CA ASP A 3 -8.17 11.12 -14.81
C ASP A 3 -9.27 11.38 -13.77
N ILE A 4 -9.47 10.47 -12.82
CA ILE A 4 -10.47 10.59 -11.73
C ILE A 4 -10.07 11.73 -10.78
N ILE A 5 -8.79 11.87 -10.47
CA ILE A 5 -8.28 12.96 -9.60
C ILE A 5 -8.44 14.33 -10.30
N GLU A 6 -8.20 14.38 -11.60
CA GLU A 6 -8.37 15.59 -12.41
C GLU A 6 -9.85 15.95 -12.60
N GLU A 7 -10.73 14.95 -12.73
CA GLU A 7 -12.18 15.13 -12.75
C GLU A 7 -12.71 15.64 -11.41
N SER A 8 -12.33 15.01 -10.30
CA SER A 8 -12.69 15.46 -8.94
C SER A 8 -12.27 16.90 -8.68
N SER A 9 -11.05 17.28 -9.08
CA SER A 9 -10.55 18.66 -8.95
C SER A 9 -11.34 19.66 -9.79
N ARG A 10 -11.87 19.25 -10.95
CA ARG A 10 -12.70 20.11 -11.82
C ARG A 10 -14.11 20.26 -11.28
N GLU A 11 -14.67 19.20 -10.71
CA GLU A 11 -16.02 19.19 -10.13
C GLU A 11 -16.07 19.95 -8.79
N PHE A 12 -15.00 19.88 -8.01
CA PHE A 12 -14.91 20.50 -6.68
C PHE A 12 -13.67 21.42 -6.54
N PRO A 13 -13.61 22.53 -7.30
CA PRO A 13 -12.40 23.37 -7.38
C PRO A 13 -12.04 24.08 -6.08
N ASP A 14 -13.02 24.34 -5.21
CA ASP A 14 -12.82 25.05 -3.93
C ASP A 14 -12.52 24.10 -2.75
N LEU A 15 -12.59 22.78 -2.97
CA LEU A 15 -12.34 21.78 -1.94
C LEU A 15 -10.91 21.25 -2.01
N LYS A 16 -10.35 21.02 -0.82
CA LYS A 16 -9.05 20.37 -0.66
C LYS A 16 -9.10 18.92 -1.16
N GLN A 17 -8.14 18.53 -1.98
CA GLN A 17 -8.09 17.23 -2.63
C GLN A 17 -7.08 16.33 -1.91
N TYR A 18 -7.53 15.20 -1.35
CA TYR A 18 -6.68 14.24 -0.67
C TYR A 18 -6.71 12.89 -1.36
N LEU A 19 -5.54 12.29 -1.56
CA LEU A 19 -5.42 10.93 -2.09
C LEU A 19 -5.06 9.96 -0.96
N ILE A 20 -5.92 8.98 -0.71
CA ILE A 20 -5.66 7.89 0.25
C ILE A 20 -5.37 6.61 -0.54
N GLY A 21 -4.20 6.02 -0.31
CA GLY A 21 -3.82 4.72 -0.88
C GLY A 21 -3.50 3.71 0.21
N HIS A 22 -4.19 2.57 0.21
CA HIS A 22 -3.93 1.46 1.13
C HIS A 22 -3.27 0.29 0.42
N SER A 23 -2.27 -0.35 1.05
CA SER A 23 -1.61 -1.57 0.56
C SER A 23 -1.12 -1.41 -0.88
N MET A 24 -1.51 -2.28 -1.81
CA MET A 24 -1.24 -2.11 -3.26
C MET A 24 -1.60 -0.70 -3.77
N GLY A 25 -2.74 -0.16 -3.34
CA GLY A 25 -3.20 1.19 -3.70
C GLY A 25 -2.24 2.29 -3.25
N SER A 26 -1.43 2.07 -2.22
CA SER A 26 -0.41 3.04 -1.80
C SER A 26 0.71 3.21 -2.84
N TRP A 27 1.15 2.12 -3.48
CA TRP A 27 2.15 2.19 -4.55
C TRP A 27 1.55 2.76 -5.84
N ILE A 28 0.29 2.45 -6.12
CA ILE A 28 -0.45 3.07 -7.23
C ILE A 28 -0.59 4.59 -7.00
N ALA A 29 -0.91 5.01 -5.77
CA ALA A 29 -1.00 6.43 -5.41
C ALA A 29 0.35 7.14 -5.60
N LEU A 30 1.47 6.53 -5.18
CA LEU A 30 2.81 7.06 -5.45
C LEU A 30 3.10 7.18 -6.96
N SER A 31 2.69 6.18 -7.76
CA SER A 31 2.83 6.25 -9.22
C SER A 31 2.01 7.40 -9.82
N ALA A 32 0.81 7.68 -9.30
CA ALA A 32 0.02 8.84 -9.70
C ALA A 32 0.69 10.16 -9.30
N VAL A 33 1.28 10.25 -8.11
CA VAL A 33 2.07 11.44 -7.68
C VAL A 33 3.23 11.72 -8.62
N GLN A 34 3.90 10.70 -9.15
CA GLN A 34 4.96 10.88 -10.17
C GLN A 34 4.46 11.52 -11.48
N LYS A 35 3.15 11.54 -11.72
CA LYS A 35 2.52 12.24 -12.86
C LYS A 35 2.22 13.71 -12.57
N ASN A 36 2.69 14.24 -11.43
CA ASN A 36 2.50 15.63 -11.01
C ASN A 36 1.02 16.05 -10.88
N ILE A 37 0.21 15.13 -10.35
CA ILE A 37 -1.19 15.43 -9.99
C ILE A 37 -1.27 16.56 -8.95
N LYS A 38 -2.37 17.30 -8.98
CA LYS A 38 -2.67 18.37 -8.01
C LYS A 38 -3.52 17.82 -6.87
N ILE A 39 -2.89 17.64 -5.71
CA ILE A 39 -3.54 17.22 -4.47
C ILE A 39 -2.93 18.01 -3.31
N ASP A 40 -3.71 18.25 -2.25
CA ASP A 40 -3.29 18.95 -1.03
C ASP A 40 -2.62 18.03 -0.01
N GLY A 41 -2.92 16.72 -0.08
CA GLY A 41 -2.30 15.74 0.81
C GLY A 41 -2.38 14.30 0.30
N LEU A 42 -1.34 13.54 0.63
CA LEU A 42 -1.24 12.11 0.35
C LEU A 42 -1.23 11.31 1.65
N ILE A 43 -2.11 10.32 1.75
CA ILE A 43 -2.15 9.40 2.88
C ILE A 43 -1.85 8.00 2.37
N LEU A 44 -0.81 7.36 2.92
CA LEU A 44 -0.45 5.98 2.60
C LEU A 44 -0.63 5.09 3.83
N SER A 45 -1.48 4.09 3.69
CA SER A 45 -1.82 3.13 4.75
C SER A 45 -1.31 1.74 4.43
N GLY A 46 -0.75 1.03 5.41
CA GLY A 46 -0.24 -0.34 5.22
C GLY A 46 0.80 -0.44 4.09
N SER A 47 1.64 0.59 3.96
CA SER A 47 2.59 0.73 2.84
C SER A 47 4.02 0.41 3.28
N SER A 48 4.89 0.11 2.32
CA SER A 48 6.29 -0.18 2.59
C SER A 48 7.19 0.16 1.41
N LYS A 49 8.47 0.43 1.69
CA LYS A 49 9.52 0.49 0.68
C LYS A 49 10.20 -0.86 0.60
N VAL A 50 9.92 -1.60 -0.46
CA VAL A 50 10.55 -2.90 -0.73
C VAL A 50 11.94 -2.68 -1.34
N PRO A 51 12.98 -3.41 -0.90
CA PRO A 51 14.31 -3.33 -1.51
C PRO A 51 14.27 -3.66 -3.01
N SER A 52 14.91 -2.83 -3.84
CA SER A 52 14.90 -3.01 -5.30
C SER A 52 15.52 -4.33 -5.76
N SER A 53 16.48 -4.89 -5.00
CA SER A 53 17.04 -6.22 -5.27
C SER A 53 15.99 -7.31 -5.11
N LEU A 54 15.19 -7.26 -4.04
CA LEU A 54 14.09 -8.19 -3.79
C LEU A 54 13.01 -8.07 -4.87
N LEU A 55 12.64 -6.85 -5.28
CA LEU A 55 11.68 -6.62 -6.36
C LEU A 55 12.17 -7.19 -7.70
N ARG A 56 13.46 -7.03 -8.03
CA ARG A 56 14.05 -7.60 -9.25
C ARG A 56 14.06 -9.13 -9.20
N PHE A 57 14.36 -9.72 -8.05
CA PHE A 57 14.27 -11.17 -7.86
C PHE A 57 12.84 -11.68 -8.06
N GLN A 58 11.86 -11.03 -7.41
CA GLN A 58 10.43 -11.36 -7.57
C GLN A 58 9.98 -11.24 -9.02
N LYS A 59 10.39 -10.18 -9.73
CA LYS A 59 10.15 -10.01 -11.16
C LYS A 59 10.71 -11.17 -11.98
N SER A 60 11.96 -11.58 -11.76
CA SER A 60 12.56 -12.72 -12.48
C SER A 60 11.79 -14.01 -12.24
N LEU A 61 11.39 -14.28 -11.00
CA LEU A 61 10.57 -15.44 -10.67
C LEU A 61 9.20 -15.38 -11.37
N LEU A 62 8.55 -14.22 -11.38
CA LEU A 62 7.28 -14.02 -12.09
C LEU A 62 7.43 -14.23 -13.59
N MET A 63 8.51 -13.79 -14.21
CA MET A 63 8.79 -14.05 -15.63
C MET A 63 8.87 -15.56 -15.92
N ILE A 64 9.51 -16.33 -15.05
CA ILE A 64 9.56 -17.80 -15.16
C ILE A 64 8.15 -18.40 -15.02
N LEU A 65 7.39 -17.99 -14.01
CA LEU A 65 6.01 -18.46 -13.82
C LEU A 65 5.10 -18.11 -15.02
N ILE A 66 5.30 -16.94 -15.63
CA ILE A 66 4.58 -16.53 -16.85
C ILE A 66 4.98 -17.40 -18.04
N LEU A 67 6.24 -17.79 -18.18
CA LEU A 67 6.68 -18.70 -19.24
C LEU A 67 6.05 -20.09 -19.10
N ILE A 68 5.92 -20.59 -17.86
CA ILE A 68 5.39 -21.94 -17.59
C ILE A 68 3.86 -21.96 -17.64
N PHE A 69 3.20 -21.01 -16.99
CA PHE A 69 1.75 -21.03 -16.74
C PHE A 69 0.99 -19.98 -17.56
N GLY A 70 1.67 -19.08 -18.26
CA GLY A 70 1.07 -17.98 -19.03
C GLY A 70 0.80 -16.71 -18.22
N LYS A 71 0.74 -15.56 -18.91
CA LYS A 71 0.52 -14.24 -18.28
C LYS A 71 -0.88 -14.10 -17.66
N LYS A 72 -1.90 -14.69 -18.30
CA LYS A 72 -3.31 -14.57 -17.89
C LYS A 72 -3.75 -15.62 -16.87
N SER A 73 -2.89 -16.59 -16.52
CA SER A 73 -3.23 -17.56 -15.49
C SER A 73 -3.17 -16.94 -14.10
N TYR A 74 -4.00 -17.48 -13.20
CA TYR A 74 -4.04 -17.09 -11.79
C TYR A 74 -2.72 -17.44 -11.11
N GLY A 75 -2.09 -16.45 -10.49
CA GLY A 75 -0.77 -16.56 -9.87
C GLY A 75 -0.79 -17.19 -8.49
N LYS A 76 -1.49 -18.32 -8.33
CA LYS A 76 -1.69 -19.00 -7.03
C LYS A 76 -0.38 -19.25 -6.28
N TYR A 77 0.66 -19.73 -6.98
CA TYR A 77 1.96 -20.00 -6.37
C TYR A 77 2.63 -18.74 -5.82
N PHE A 78 2.58 -17.64 -6.56
CA PHE A 78 3.18 -16.39 -6.14
C PHE A 78 2.35 -15.73 -5.02
N ASP A 79 1.02 -15.79 -5.12
CA ASP A 79 0.09 -15.34 -4.09
C ASP A 79 0.35 -16.06 -2.75
N GLU A 80 0.42 -17.39 -2.77
CA GLU A 80 0.70 -18.21 -1.59
C GLU A 80 2.10 -17.92 -1.02
N MET A 81 3.11 -17.75 -1.87
CA MET A 81 4.46 -17.39 -1.42
C MET A 81 4.47 -16.05 -0.67
N ILE A 82 3.78 -15.04 -1.19
CA ILE A 82 3.77 -13.69 -0.60
C ILE A 82 2.78 -13.63 0.57
N LEU A 83 1.49 -13.78 0.30
CA LEU A 83 0.42 -13.61 1.30
C LEU A 83 0.40 -14.73 2.34
N GLY A 84 0.75 -15.96 1.93
CA GLY A 84 0.89 -17.07 2.88
C GLY A 84 2.05 -16.83 3.87
N SER A 85 3.15 -16.21 3.43
CA SER A 85 4.24 -15.84 4.34
C SER A 85 3.83 -14.79 5.36
N TYR A 86 2.99 -13.83 4.97
CA TYR A 86 2.43 -12.82 5.86
C TYR A 86 1.58 -13.46 6.94
N ASN A 87 0.71 -14.39 6.55
CA ASN A 87 -0.15 -15.08 7.49
C ASN A 87 0.63 -15.98 8.45
N LYS A 88 1.68 -16.68 7.99
CA LYS A 88 2.53 -17.54 8.84
C LYS A 88 3.11 -16.81 10.05
N PHE A 89 3.35 -15.51 9.97
CA PHE A 89 3.85 -14.69 11.07
C PHE A 89 2.96 -14.73 12.33
N PHE A 90 1.67 -15.02 12.18
CA PHE A 90 0.70 -15.04 13.27
C PHE A 90 0.36 -16.45 13.78
N SER A 91 1.12 -17.47 13.36
CA SER A 91 0.82 -18.87 13.70
C SER A 91 0.83 -19.11 15.23
N PRO A 92 -0.11 -19.91 15.77
CA PRO A 92 -1.20 -20.59 15.06
C PRO A 92 -2.29 -19.61 14.58
N ASN A 93 -2.70 -19.76 13.32
CA ASN A 93 -3.69 -18.90 12.68
C ASN A 93 -5.09 -19.52 12.76
N ARG A 94 -6.10 -18.67 12.92
CA ARG A 94 -7.51 -19.00 12.78
C ARG A 94 -7.92 -19.11 11.32
N THR A 95 -7.38 -18.25 10.45
CA THR A 95 -7.72 -18.19 9.02
C THR A 95 -6.49 -18.00 8.13
N ALA A 96 -6.64 -18.09 6.81
CA ALA A 96 -5.59 -17.77 5.85
C ALA A 96 -5.30 -16.25 5.70
N LYS A 97 -6.10 -15.39 6.33
CA LYS A 97 -6.10 -13.93 6.15
C LYS A 97 -5.99 -13.15 7.47
N ASP A 98 -5.58 -13.81 8.56
CA ASP A 98 -5.44 -13.18 9.88
C ASP A 98 -4.43 -12.03 9.87
N TRP A 99 -3.46 -12.02 8.96
CA TRP A 99 -2.52 -10.91 8.80
C TRP A 99 -3.18 -9.56 8.47
N ILE A 100 -4.45 -9.53 8.04
CA ILE A 100 -5.18 -8.31 7.67
C ILE A 100 -5.46 -7.41 8.88
N SER A 101 -6.10 -7.96 9.92
CA SER A 101 -6.53 -7.19 11.10
C SER A 101 -6.46 -8.04 12.37
N SER A 102 -6.23 -7.42 13.52
CA SER A 102 -6.36 -8.09 14.83
C SER A 102 -7.82 -8.24 15.30
N ASP A 103 -8.76 -7.60 14.59
CA ASP A 103 -10.20 -7.77 14.77
C ASP A 103 -10.70 -8.98 13.96
N ASN A 104 -11.11 -10.04 14.66
CA ASN A 104 -11.60 -11.26 14.03
C ASN A 104 -12.85 -11.02 13.18
N LEU A 105 -13.73 -10.10 13.60
CA LEU A 105 -14.95 -9.80 12.85
C LEU A 105 -14.62 -9.19 11.49
N ASN A 106 -13.66 -8.26 11.45
CA ASN A 106 -13.20 -7.69 10.19
C ASN A 106 -12.55 -8.74 9.26
N VAL A 107 -11.75 -9.66 9.82
CA VAL A 107 -11.18 -10.75 9.03
C VAL A 107 -12.27 -11.66 8.47
N ASP A 108 -13.31 -11.95 9.25
CA ASP A 108 -14.45 -12.77 8.80
C ASP A 108 -15.27 -12.07 7.72
N GLU A 109 -15.52 -10.76 7.86
CA GLU A 109 -16.17 -9.95 6.83
C GLU A 109 -15.38 -9.98 5.52
N TYR A 110 -14.05 -9.81 5.57
CA TYR A 110 -13.18 -9.89 4.39
C TYR A 110 -13.24 -11.25 3.70
N ILE A 111 -13.25 -12.34 4.46
CA ILE A 111 -13.28 -13.71 3.90
C ILE A 111 -14.64 -14.02 3.26
N ASN A 112 -15.73 -13.50 3.84
CA ASN A 112 -17.09 -13.77 3.38
C ASN A 112 -17.52 -12.85 2.22
N ASP A 113 -16.79 -11.76 1.95
CA ASP A 113 -17.07 -10.89 0.81
C ASP A 113 -16.58 -11.50 -0.52
N PRO A 114 -17.48 -11.80 -1.47
CA PRO A 114 -17.10 -12.38 -2.76
C PRO A 114 -16.26 -11.44 -3.64
N MET A 115 -16.20 -10.14 -3.32
CA MET A 115 -15.36 -9.15 -4.00
C MET A 115 -13.95 -9.07 -3.40
N CYS A 116 -13.66 -9.81 -2.34
CA CYS A 116 -12.38 -9.81 -1.64
C CYS A 116 -11.60 -11.13 -1.80
N GLY A 117 -10.31 -11.11 -1.49
CA GLY A 117 -9.47 -12.30 -1.38
C GLY A 117 -9.19 -13.07 -2.67
N PHE A 118 -9.65 -12.59 -3.83
CA PHE A 118 -9.46 -13.27 -5.12
C PHE A 118 -7.99 -13.30 -5.54
N VAL A 119 -7.60 -14.41 -6.15
CA VAL A 119 -6.25 -14.58 -6.71
C VAL A 119 -6.13 -13.78 -8.00
N VAL A 120 -5.08 -13.00 -8.11
CA VAL A 120 -4.82 -12.18 -9.31
C VAL A 120 -3.96 -12.93 -10.32
N THR A 121 -3.89 -12.43 -11.56
CA THR A 121 -3.09 -13.06 -12.61
C THR A 121 -1.59 -12.86 -12.38
N ASN A 122 -0.77 -13.74 -12.96
CA ASN A 122 0.68 -13.55 -13.00
C ASN A 122 1.07 -12.22 -13.66
N GLY A 123 0.31 -11.79 -14.67
CA GLY A 123 0.47 -10.50 -15.32
C GLY A 123 0.32 -9.32 -14.34
N LEU A 124 -0.71 -9.33 -13.49
CA LEU A 124 -0.89 -8.26 -12.51
C LEU A 124 0.23 -8.22 -11.48
N TRP A 125 0.69 -9.38 -11.00
CA TRP A 125 1.85 -9.45 -10.11
C TRP A 125 3.11 -8.89 -10.76
N LEU A 126 3.35 -9.18 -12.04
CA LEU A 126 4.47 -8.62 -12.79
C LEU A 126 4.35 -7.10 -12.95
N ASP A 127 3.16 -6.60 -13.29
CA ASP A 127 2.90 -5.18 -13.43
C ASP A 127 3.12 -4.45 -12.09
N LEU A 128 2.70 -5.05 -10.98
CA LEU A 128 2.95 -4.55 -9.63
C LEU A 128 4.45 -4.51 -9.29
N ALA A 129 5.21 -5.58 -9.59
CA ALA A 129 6.65 -5.61 -9.36
C ALA A 129 7.39 -4.53 -10.17
N ASN A 130 7.00 -4.31 -11.43
CA ASN A 130 7.54 -3.23 -12.26
C ASN A 130 7.19 -1.86 -11.69
N GLY A 131 5.91 -1.65 -11.34
CA GLY A 131 5.45 -0.40 -10.73
C GLY A 131 6.20 -0.07 -9.44
N MET A 132 6.40 -1.06 -8.56
CA MET A 132 7.17 -0.89 -7.32
C MET A 132 8.63 -0.50 -7.57
N ILE A 133 9.28 -1.05 -8.61
CA ILE A 133 10.66 -0.65 -8.97
C ILE A 133 10.69 0.82 -9.36
N ASP A 134 9.75 1.26 -10.20
CA ASP A 134 9.67 2.63 -10.71
C ASP A 134 9.29 3.66 -9.64
N VAL A 135 8.38 3.32 -8.73
CA VAL A 135 7.92 4.27 -7.68
C VAL A 135 8.99 4.60 -6.65
N PHE A 136 10.08 3.81 -6.57
CA PHE A 136 11.18 4.08 -5.63
C PHE A 136 12.41 4.72 -6.29
N GLU A 137 12.26 5.28 -7.50
CA GLU A 137 13.32 6.07 -8.16
C GLU A 137 13.15 7.58 -7.88
N HIS A 138 14.12 8.21 -7.20
CA HIS A 138 14.07 9.65 -6.88
C HIS A 138 13.83 10.56 -8.10
N LYS A 139 14.48 10.26 -9.22
CA LYS A 139 14.37 11.06 -10.46
C LYS A 139 12.94 11.17 -10.99
N LYS A 140 12.08 10.19 -10.71
CA LYS A 140 10.67 10.19 -11.14
C LYS A 140 9.81 11.20 -10.36
N TYR A 141 10.34 11.75 -9.27
CA TYR A 141 9.68 12.78 -8.47
C TYR A 141 10.22 14.19 -8.75
N ALA A 142 11.10 14.39 -9.74
CA ALA A 142 11.74 15.68 -9.98
C ALA A 142 10.72 16.82 -10.21
N GLY A 143 9.64 16.55 -10.94
CA GLY A 143 8.59 17.54 -11.27
C GLY A 143 7.46 17.65 -10.24
N THR A 144 7.52 16.94 -9.12
CA THR A 144 6.44 16.92 -8.12
C THR A 144 6.52 18.12 -7.17
N ASP A 145 5.36 18.55 -6.66
CA ASP A 145 5.28 19.61 -5.65
C ASP A 145 5.94 19.16 -4.33
N LYS A 146 7.02 19.85 -3.94
CA LYS A 146 7.77 19.59 -2.70
C LYS A 146 7.03 20.05 -1.46
N GLY A 147 6.02 20.90 -1.61
CA GLY A 147 5.12 21.31 -0.55
C GLY A 147 4.12 20.22 -0.14
N LEU A 148 3.93 19.18 -0.98
CA LEU A 148 2.96 18.11 -0.74
C LEU A 148 3.14 17.49 0.65
N ARG A 149 2.04 17.48 1.40
CA ARG A 149 1.99 16.87 2.72
C ARG A 149 1.75 15.37 2.57
N VAL A 150 2.56 14.58 3.26
CA VAL A 150 2.46 13.11 3.19
C VAL A 150 2.28 12.55 4.60
N PHE A 151 1.30 11.68 4.77
CA PHE A 151 1.07 10.95 6.01
C PHE A 151 1.14 9.45 5.78
N LEU A 152 2.04 8.81 6.52
CA LEU A 152 2.17 7.36 6.56
C LEU A 152 1.51 6.83 7.84
N ILE A 153 0.62 5.85 7.72
CA ILE A 153 0.04 5.15 8.87
C ILE A 153 0.12 3.64 8.65
N SER A 154 0.69 2.90 9.59
CA SER A 154 0.85 1.44 9.42
C SER A 154 0.87 0.72 10.75
N GLY A 155 0.49 -0.55 10.78
CA GLY A 155 0.55 -1.35 11.99
C GLY A 155 1.97 -1.80 12.33
N SER A 156 2.30 -1.81 13.62
CA SER A 156 3.58 -2.35 14.12
C SER A 156 3.74 -3.86 13.90
N LYS A 157 2.64 -4.57 13.62
CA LYS A 157 2.61 -6.00 13.31
C LYS A 157 2.26 -6.26 11.85
N ASP A 158 2.30 -5.25 10.97
CA ASP A 158 2.05 -5.44 9.55
C ASP A 158 3.23 -6.16 8.87
N PRO A 159 3.06 -7.41 8.39
CA PRO A 159 4.13 -8.14 7.73
C PRO A 159 4.49 -7.55 6.35
N VAL A 160 3.57 -6.84 5.67
CA VAL A 160 3.85 -6.13 4.40
C VAL A 160 4.86 -5.01 4.64
N GLY A 161 4.73 -4.34 5.78
CA GLY A 161 5.64 -3.34 6.31
C GLY A 161 6.87 -3.90 7.02
N GLN A 162 7.13 -5.21 6.96
CA GLN A 162 8.18 -5.88 7.75
C GLN A 162 8.12 -5.50 9.24
N ASN A 163 6.91 -5.47 9.82
CA ASN A 163 6.66 -5.10 11.22
C ASN A 163 7.23 -3.70 11.57
N GLY A 164 6.99 -2.73 10.69
CA GLY A 164 7.40 -1.33 10.88
C GLY A 164 8.70 -0.93 10.17
N LYS A 165 9.58 -1.88 9.80
CA LYS A 165 10.86 -1.56 9.13
C LYS A 165 10.66 -0.99 7.73
N GLY A 166 9.79 -1.62 6.94
CA GLY A 166 9.49 -1.24 5.57
C GLY A 166 8.79 0.13 5.46
N VAL A 167 7.86 0.44 6.37
CA VAL A 167 7.25 1.78 6.42
C VAL A 167 8.25 2.83 6.91
N SER A 168 9.17 2.48 7.82
CA SER A 168 10.24 3.39 8.25
C SER A 168 11.21 3.71 7.10
N SER A 169 11.52 2.72 6.25
CA SER A 169 12.29 2.93 5.02
C SER A 169 11.54 3.78 4.00
N LEU A 170 10.22 3.61 3.89
CA LEU A 170 9.37 4.45 3.05
C LEU A 170 9.33 5.90 3.56
N TYR A 171 9.19 6.09 4.87
CA TYR A 171 9.24 7.40 5.51
C TYR A 171 10.50 8.15 5.17
N LYS A 172 11.68 7.54 5.33
CA LYS A 172 12.96 8.17 4.98
C LYS A 172 13.01 8.58 3.52
N PHE A 173 12.66 7.65 2.61
CA PHE A 173 12.63 7.91 1.18
C PHE A 173 11.69 9.07 0.80
N LEU A 174 10.48 9.09 1.35
CA LEU A 174 9.51 10.15 1.06
C LEU A 174 9.86 11.46 1.76
N LYS A 175 10.48 11.44 2.95
CA LYS A 175 10.93 12.64 3.66
C LYS A 175 12.02 13.38 2.88
N ASP A 176 12.89 12.65 2.20
CA ASP A 176 13.93 13.21 1.32
C ASP A 176 13.33 13.87 0.06
N ILE A 177 12.12 13.48 -0.35
CA ILE A 177 11.42 14.04 -1.53
C ILE A 177 10.43 15.14 -1.13
N PHE A 178 9.71 14.92 -0.03
CA PHE A 178 8.62 15.73 0.51
C PHE A 178 8.92 16.03 1.98
N PRO A 179 9.54 17.19 2.28
CA PRO A 179 9.90 17.56 3.65
C PRO A 179 8.72 17.56 4.63
N ASN A 180 7.49 17.73 4.15
CA ASN A 180 6.26 17.67 4.94
C ASN A 180 5.70 16.24 5.11
N THR A 181 6.58 15.23 5.14
CA THR A 181 6.21 13.84 5.45
C THR A 181 6.17 13.60 6.96
N SER A 182 5.12 12.93 7.42
CA SER A 182 4.89 12.45 8.78
C SER A 182 4.54 10.96 8.79
N MET A 183 4.73 10.28 9.92
CA MET A 183 4.47 8.85 10.06
C MET A 183 3.90 8.51 11.44
N ASP A 184 2.95 7.59 11.49
CA ASP A 184 2.43 6.98 12.71
C ASP A 184 2.43 5.44 12.60
N ILE A 185 2.92 4.78 13.64
CA ILE A 185 2.97 3.31 13.72
C ILE A 185 2.01 2.86 14.82
N ILE A 186 0.93 2.20 14.43
CA ILE A 186 -0.12 1.78 15.33
C ILE A 186 0.31 0.51 16.07
N LYS A 187 0.45 0.63 17.39
CA LYS A 187 0.91 -0.47 18.25
C LYS A 187 -0.07 -1.65 18.16
N ASN A 188 0.47 -2.85 18.02
CA ASN A 188 -0.22 -4.14 17.89
C ASN A 188 -1.18 -4.30 16.68
N ALA A 189 -1.46 -3.23 15.94
CA ALA A 189 -2.20 -3.31 14.68
C ALA A 189 -1.41 -4.08 13.61
N ARG A 190 -2.16 -4.78 12.75
CA ARG A 190 -1.71 -5.50 11.57
C ARG A 190 -1.84 -4.59 10.33
N HIS A 191 -2.28 -5.11 9.19
CA HIS A 191 -2.22 -4.43 7.91
C HIS A 191 -3.27 -3.31 7.73
N GLU A 192 -4.54 -3.60 8.02
CA GLU A 192 -5.67 -2.70 7.81
C GLU A 192 -5.94 -1.83 9.04
N VAL A 193 -5.09 -0.83 9.29
CA VAL A 193 -5.22 0.05 10.47
C VAL A 193 -6.59 0.72 10.62
N PHE A 194 -7.31 0.99 9.52
CA PHE A 194 -8.66 1.58 9.58
C PHE A 194 -9.76 0.55 9.85
N SER A 195 -9.42 -0.74 9.83
CA SER A 195 -10.29 -1.87 10.14
C SER A 195 -9.89 -2.59 11.45
N GLU A 196 -8.96 -2.00 12.22
CA GLU A 196 -8.50 -2.53 13.51
C GLU A 196 -9.48 -2.26 14.66
N LYS A 197 -9.30 -2.95 15.78
CA LYS A 197 -10.10 -2.73 17.01
C LYS A 197 -10.08 -1.27 17.48
N ASN A 198 -8.94 -0.60 17.32
CA ASN A 198 -8.77 0.81 17.66
C ASN A 198 -9.01 1.77 16.49
N LYS A 199 -9.75 1.35 15.45
CA LYS A 199 -10.01 2.15 14.24
C LYS A 199 -10.49 3.58 14.51
N LYS A 200 -11.26 3.81 15.58
CA LYS A 200 -11.70 5.16 15.98
C LYS A 200 -10.51 6.11 16.20
N ASP A 201 -9.48 5.67 16.91
CA ASP A 201 -8.27 6.47 17.14
C ASP A 201 -7.49 6.69 15.84
N ASN A 202 -7.47 5.68 14.96
CA ASN A 202 -6.79 5.74 13.68
C ASN A 202 -7.49 6.72 12.73
N TYR A 203 -8.82 6.77 12.73
CA TYR A 203 -9.59 7.79 12.01
C TYR A 203 -9.36 9.19 12.56
N GLN A 204 -9.21 9.37 13.88
CA GLN A 204 -8.90 10.68 14.45
C GLN A 204 -7.52 11.20 13.99
N LYS A 205 -6.53 10.31 13.84
CA LYS A 205 -5.22 10.66 13.28
C LYS A 205 -5.34 11.11 11.81
N LEU A 206 -6.14 10.41 11.01
CA LEU A 206 -6.44 10.78 9.63
C LEU A 206 -7.14 12.15 9.55
N ILE A 207 -8.20 12.36 10.34
CA ILE A 207 -8.95 13.62 10.38
C ILE A 207 -8.01 14.76 10.79
N ARG A 208 -7.18 14.58 11.81
CA ARG A 208 -6.21 15.59 12.24
C ARG A 208 -5.25 15.99 11.11
N PHE A 209 -4.80 15.03 10.31
CA PHE A 209 -3.94 15.32 9.17
C PHE A 209 -4.66 16.13 8.08
N ILE A 210 -5.92 15.78 7.79
CA ILE A 210 -6.74 16.47 6.78
C ILE A 210 -7.15 17.88 7.25
N SER A 211 -7.39 18.08 8.54
CA SER A 211 -7.88 19.36 9.09
C SER A 211 -6.79 20.36 9.49
N SER A 212 -5.53 19.95 9.59
CA SER A 212 -4.39 20.86 9.85
C SER A 212 -3.92 21.53 8.57
#